data_AF-A0A0F9A5L9-F1
#
_entry.id   AF-A0A0F9A5L9-F1
#
_cell.length_a   1.000
_cell.length_b   1.000
_cell.length_c   1.000
_cell.angle_alpha   90.00
_cell.angle_beta   90.00
_cell.angle_gamma   90.00
#
_symmetry.space_group_name_H-M   'P 1'
#
loop_
_entity.id
_entity.type
_entity.pdbx_description
1 polymer ?
#
loop_
_entity_poly.entity_id
_entity_poly.type
_entity_poly.pdbx_seq_one_letter_code
_entity_poly.pdbx_strand_id
1 'polypeptide(L)'
;FAGDPLAGQVDPAPKEPAGEKEIQIAAVMSAAELAAGRDKLLAFARRKILVDDYRMDPAWMLAVMNKYGPMDWRHVNAHAIYWATLGLHRATGAELAELRPGVAQATASQIRTEDVNLQEITRLNTERTILGALKSLARTGQLVIQRRPDEHRRPGTYATLLNWAPDWRFIDSTHQEYVASGTALTNDPEQLGSEANTLRDGHANYLEDVVLQLFFARREDLAKHYLKVIRTRLKPPTDLHKTDTPLSVFVREKVASLGSTPKDLARTYWTGGLRAAYLALAHGDGKAFGQYRRFAWRSYLVYVADVAHAERLRPPPFPRIEANFLVNLLLRFHDLEGGRILIDGQDITGVTQKSLRTQIAMVTQDTSLLHRSV
;
A
#
# COMPACT_ATOMS: atom_id res chain seq x y z
N PHE A 1 -11.92 6.55 -12.32
CA PHE A 1 -11.26 5.52 -11.47
C PHE A 1 -10.69 4.34 -12.26
N ALA A 2 -11.18 4.03 -13.48
CA ALA A 2 -10.42 3.17 -14.40
C ALA A 2 -9.21 3.92 -14.96
N GLY A 3 -8.00 3.41 -14.74
CA GLY A 3 -6.75 3.99 -15.24
C GLY A 3 -5.69 4.36 -14.18
N ASP A 4 -5.93 4.10 -12.90
CA ASP A 4 -4.92 4.28 -11.85
C ASP A 4 -3.93 3.10 -11.83
N PRO A 5 -2.63 3.30 -12.12
CA PRO A 5 -1.63 2.23 -12.17
C PRO A 5 -1.24 1.66 -10.80
N LEU A 6 -1.66 2.28 -9.72
CA LEU A 6 -1.51 1.71 -8.39
C LEU A 6 -2.70 0.84 -8.01
N ALA A 7 -3.88 1.00 -8.62
CA ALA A 7 -4.97 0.04 -8.49
C ALA A 7 -4.67 -1.20 -9.33
N GLY A 8 -3.63 -1.95 -8.95
CA GLY A 8 -3.08 -3.06 -9.72
C GLY A 8 -4.14 -4.08 -10.08
N GLN A 9 -4.14 -4.50 -11.34
CA GLN A 9 -4.72 -5.79 -11.70
C GLN A 9 -3.90 -6.87 -10.99
N VAL A 10 -4.61 -7.70 -10.24
CA VAL A 10 -4.05 -8.88 -9.58
C VAL A 10 -3.59 -9.83 -10.67
N ASP A 11 -2.28 -9.99 -10.81
CA ASP A 11 -1.71 -11.01 -11.70
C ASP A 11 -2.06 -12.39 -11.11
N PRO A 12 -2.84 -13.24 -11.80
CA PRO A 12 -3.07 -14.60 -11.34
C PRO A 12 -1.74 -15.35 -11.44
N ALA A 13 -1.16 -15.72 -10.30
CA ALA A 13 0.05 -16.53 -10.27
C ALA A 13 -0.06 -17.71 -11.26
N PRO A 14 0.87 -17.88 -12.21
CA PRO A 14 0.85 -19.03 -13.08
C PRO A 14 1.19 -20.27 -12.24
N LYS A 15 0.22 -21.17 -12.14
CA LYS A 15 0.45 -22.56 -11.74
C LYS A 15 0.64 -23.34 -13.03
N GLU A 16 1.86 -23.79 -13.31
CA GLU A 16 1.96 -24.99 -14.15
C GLU A 16 1.30 -26.12 -13.36
N PRO A 17 0.34 -26.86 -13.96
CA PRO A 17 -0.36 -27.93 -13.26
C PRO A 17 0.62 -29.04 -12.87
N ALA A 18 0.67 -29.35 -11.58
CA ALA A 18 1.58 -30.30 -10.95
C ALA A 18 1.14 -31.78 -11.05
N GLY A 19 -0.03 -32.07 -11.65
CA GLY A 19 -0.52 -33.44 -11.83
C GLY A 19 -1.67 -33.59 -12.83
N GLU A 20 -2.00 -34.84 -13.19
CA GLU A 20 -2.99 -35.20 -14.22
C GLU A 20 -4.38 -34.59 -13.98
N LYS A 21 -4.82 -34.55 -12.71
CA LYS A 21 -6.06 -33.88 -12.30
C LYS A 21 -6.03 -32.37 -12.54
N GLU A 22 -4.89 -31.72 -12.31
CA GLU A 22 -4.74 -30.28 -12.54
C GLU A 22 -4.66 -29.95 -14.04
N ILE A 23 -4.10 -30.85 -14.86
CA ILE A 23 -4.10 -30.74 -16.32
C ILE A 23 -5.53 -30.83 -16.87
N GLN A 24 -6.33 -31.79 -16.39
CA GLN A 24 -7.74 -31.91 -16.77
C GLN A 24 -8.56 -30.67 -16.36
N ILE A 25 -8.33 -30.16 -15.14
CA ILE A 25 -8.95 -28.90 -14.70
C ILE A 25 -8.50 -27.74 -15.58
N ALA A 26 -7.22 -27.63 -15.91
CA ALA A 26 -6.70 -26.57 -16.77
C ALA A 26 -7.33 -26.60 -18.17
N ALA A 27 -7.54 -27.79 -18.74
CA ALA A 27 -8.23 -27.96 -20.03
C ALA A 27 -9.69 -27.50 -19.98
N VAL A 28 -10.42 -27.82 -18.92
CA VAL A 28 -11.80 -27.32 -18.70
C VAL A 28 -11.81 -25.78 -18.50
N MET A 29 -10.78 -25.26 -17.83
CA MET A 29 -10.63 -23.83 -17.58
C MET A 29 -10.31 -23.03 -18.83
N SER A 30 -9.66 -23.63 -19.84
CA SER A 30 -9.29 -22.99 -21.11
C SER A 30 -10.29 -23.21 -22.26
N ALA A 31 -11.16 -24.22 -22.17
CA ALA A 31 -12.18 -24.54 -23.18
C ALA A 31 -13.18 -23.39 -23.40
N ALA A 32 -13.27 -22.85 -24.62
CA ALA A 32 -14.13 -21.71 -24.93
C ALA A 32 -15.63 -22.10 -24.88
N GLU A 33 -15.95 -23.30 -25.36
CA GLU A 33 -17.31 -23.86 -25.38
C GLU A 33 -17.92 -24.05 -23.98
N LEU A 34 -17.08 -24.15 -22.94
CA LEU A 34 -17.52 -24.32 -21.55
C LEU A 34 -17.62 -23.01 -20.76
N ALA A 35 -17.39 -21.84 -21.39
CA ALA A 35 -17.27 -20.56 -20.68
C ALA A 35 -18.46 -20.24 -19.76
N ALA A 36 -19.69 -20.34 -20.27
CA ALA A 36 -20.89 -20.03 -19.50
C ALA A 36 -21.11 -20.99 -18.31
N GLY A 37 -20.75 -22.28 -18.46
CA GLY A 37 -20.84 -23.27 -17.38
C GLY A 37 -19.72 -23.09 -16.36
N ARG A 38 -18.51 -22.80 -16.81
CA ARG A 38 -17.33 -22.53 -15.99
C ARG A 38 -17.55 -21.36 -15.05
N ASP A 39 -18.14 -20.26 -15.52
CA ASP A 39 -18.37 -19.09 -14.66
C ASP A 39 -19.31 -19.40 -13.49
N LYS A 40 -20.38 -20.18 -13.74
CA LYS A 40 -21.31 -20.65 -12.70
C LYS A 40 -20.64 -21.59 -11.72
N LEU A 41 -19.85 -22.55 -12.21
CA LEU A 41 -19.10 -23.49 -11.37
C LEU A 41 -18.07 -22.77 -10.49
N LEU A 42 -17.32 -21.82 -11.06
CA LEU A 42 -16.35 -21.01 -10.33
C LEU A 42 -17.03 -20.15 -9.26
N ALA A 43 -18.17 -19.53 -9.57
CA ALA A 43 -18.94 -18.77 -8.58
C ALA A 43 -19.40 -19.67 -7.42
N PHE A 44 -19.90 -20.87 -7.73
CA PHE A 44 -20.30 -21.85 -6.71
C PHE A 44 -19.12 -22.30 -5.84
N ALA A 45 -18.01 -22.70 -6.46
CA ALA A 45 -16.82 -23.17 -5.75
C ALA A 45 -16.21 -22.06 -4.87
N ARG A 46 -16.13 -20.82 -5.37
CA ARG A 46 -15.67 -19.67 -4.60
C ARG A 46 -16.57 -19.39 -3.40
N ARG A 47 -17.89 -19.39 -3.60
CA ARG A 47 -18.86 -19.23 -2.50
C ARG A 47 -18.69 -20.33 -1.45
N LYS A 48 -18.54 -21.59 -1.89
CA LYS A 48 -18.36 -22.73 -0.98
C LYS A 48 -17.12 -22.56 -0.11
N ILE A 49 -15.97 -22.19 -0.68
CA ILE A 49 -14.75 -21.92 0.08
C ILE A 49 -14.95 -20.77 1.07
N LEU A 50 -15.57 -19.66 0.64
CA LEU A 50 -15.82 -18.51 1.52
C LEU A 50 -16.68 -18.90 2.73
N VAL A 51 -17.75 -19.67 2.51
CA VAL A 51 -18.69 -20.06 3.57
C VAL A 51 -18.13 -21.18 4.46
N ASP A 52 -17.53 -22.21 3.87
CA ASP A 52 -17.14 -23.41 4.60
C ASP A 52 -15.81 -23.20 5.33
N ASP A 53 -14.81 -22.63 4.65
CA ASP A 53 -13.45 -22.50 5.17
C ASP A 53 -13.26 -21.17 5.90
N TYR A 54 -13.66 -20.06 5.27
CA TYR A 54 -13.47 -18.72 5.84
C TYR A 54 -14.62 -18.26 6.74
N ARG A 55 -15.76 -18.96 6.73
CA ARG A 55 -16.99 -18.57 7.46
C ARG A 55 -17.51 -17.18 7.08
N MET A 56 -17.23 -16.75 5.85
CA MET A 56 -17.60 -15.44 5.33
C MET A 56 -18.78 -15.54 4.36
N ASP A 57 -19.75 -14.65 4.52
CA ASP A 57 -20.88 -14.48 3.61
C ASP A 57 -20.50 -13.51 2.48
N PRO A 58 -20.51 -13.97 1.21
CA PRO A 58 -20.23 -13.11 0.06
C PRO A 58 -21.14 -11.87 -0.05
N ALA A 59 -22.40 -11.96 0.42
CA ALA A 59 -23.31 -10.82 0.38
C ALA A 59 -22.85 -9.72 1.36
N TRP A 60 -22.48 -10.09 2.59
CA TRP A 60 -21.91 -9.15 3.56
C TRP A 60 -20.56 -8.60 3.11
N MET A 61 -19.69 -9.44 2.52
CA MET A 61 -18.43 -8.99 1.93
C MET A 61 -18.66 -7.88 0.88
N LEU A 62 -19.66 -8.07 0.00
CA LEU A 62 -20.01 -7.07 -1.00
C LEU A 62 -20.55 -5.79 -0.36
N ALA A 63 -21.39 -5.89 0.68
CA ALA A 63 -21.87 -4.73 1.42
C ALA A 63 -20.71 -3.91 2.01
N VAL A 64 -19.73 -4.58 2.63
CA VAL A 64 -18.52 -3.95 3.17
C VAL A 64 -17.74 -3.23 2.07
N MET A 65 -17.54 -3.87 0.91
CA MET A 65 -16.88 -3.24 -0.23
C MET A 65 -17.65 -2.07 -0.82
N ASN A 66 -18.98 -2.11 -0.80
CA ASN A 66 -19.81 -1.00 -1.26
C ASN A 66 -19.70 0.21 -0.32
N LYS A 67 -19.58 -0.02 1.00
CA LYS A 67 -19.41 1.06 1.99
C LYS A 67 -18.02 1.68 1.93
N TYR A 68 -16.96 0.87 1.98
CA TYR A 68 -15.59 1.39 2.15
C TYR A 68 -14.76 1.44 0.86
N GLY A 69 -15.24 0.83 -0.22
CA GLY A 69 -14.51 0.66 -1.46
C GLY A 69 -13.99 -0.77 -1.65
N PRO A 70 -13.52 -1.12 -2.87
CA PRO A 70 -13.04 -2.45 -3.20
C PRO A 70 -11.79 -2.84 -2.39
N MET A 71 -11.84 -4.01 -1.75
CA MET A 71 -10.82 -4.48 -0.82
C MET A 71 -10.14 -5.75 -1.32
N ASP A 72 -8.85 -5.91 -1.02
CA ASP A 72 -8.16 -7.18 -1.19
C ASP A 72 -8.41 -8.08 0.02
N TRP A 73 -9.24 -9.11 -0.17
CA TRP A 73 -9.60 -10.07 0.88
C TRP A 73 -8.46 -11.00 1.31
N ARG A 74 -7.28 -10.91 0.70
CA ARG A 74 -6.06 -11.54 1.23
C ARG A 74 -5.44 -10.73 2.37
N HIS A 75 -5.81 -9.45 2.50
CA HIS A 75 -5.30 -8.57 3.53
C HIS A 75 -6.02 -8.78 4.85
N VAL A 76 -5.27 -9.03 5.93
CA VAL A 76 -5.82 -9.22 7.30
C VAL A 76 -6.75 -8.07 7.75
N ASN A 77 -6.52 -6.83 7.32
CA ASN A 77 -7.35 -5.69 7.70
C ASN A 77 -8.73 -5.70 7.02
N ALA A 78 -8.87 -6.32 5.84
CA ALA A 78 -10.19 -6.54 5.24
C ALA A 78 -11.02 -7.51 6.09
N HIS A 79 -10.39 -8.56 6.64
CA HIS A 79 -11.02 -9.49 7.57
C HIS A 79 -11.41 -8.81 8.88
N ALA A 80 -10.53 -7.96 9.44
CA ALA A 80 -10.83 -7.21 10.65
C ALA A 80 -12.09 -6.34 10.49
N ILE A 81 -12.23 -5.64 9.37
CA ILE A 81 -13.43 -4.83 9.07
C ILE A 81 -14.66 -5.72 8.90
N TYR A 82 -14.54 -6.83 8.18
CA TYR A 82 -15.66 -7.76 8.00
C TYR A 82 -16.18 -8.31 9.33
N TRP A 83 -15.31 -8.84 10.17
CA TRP A 83 -15.72 -9.45 11.44
C TRP A 83 -16.22 -8.41 12.44
N ALA A 84 -15.60 -7.23 12.49
CA ALA A 84 -16.08 -6.13 13.32
C ALA A 84 -17.48 -5.66 12.91
N THR A 85 -17.70 -5.43 11.62
CA THR A 85 -19.02 -4.97 11.11
C THR A 85 -20.09 -6.04 11.23
N LEU A 86 -19.76 -7.31 10.94
CA LEU A 86 -20.70 -8.42 11.10
C LEU A 86 -21.09 -8.63 12.56
N GLY A 87 -20.12 -8.53 13.48
CA GLY A 87 -20.37 -8.61 14.91
C GLY A 87 -21.34 -7.53 15.38
N LEU A 88 -21.13 -6.29 14.94
CA LEU A 88 -22.04 -5.17 15.24
C LEU A 88 -23.43 -5.39 14.65
N HIS A 89 -23.53 -5.80 13.39
CA HIS A 89 -24.80 -6.12 12.76
C HIS A 89 -25.57 -7.19 13.53
N ARG A 90 -24.90 -8.29 13.89
CA ARG A 90 -25.53 -9.37 14.66
C ARG A 90 -25.94 -8.96 16.08
N ALA A 91 -25.17 -8.07 16.71
CA ALA A 91 -25.45 -7.59 18.06
C ALA A 91 -26.58 -6.56 18.10
N THR A 92 -26.71 -5.74 17.06
CA THR A 92 -27.62 -4.57 17.05
C THR A 92 -28.83 -4.73 16.14
N GLY A 93 -28.78 -5.66 15.19
CA GLY A 93 -29.75 -5.78 14.09
C GLY A 93 -29.64 -4.68 13.03
N ALA A 94 -28.72 -3.71 13.19
CA ALA A 94 -28.61 -2.56 12.29
C ALA A 94 -27.94 -2.93 10.96
N GLU A 95 -28.43 -2.34 9.87
CA GLU A 95 -27.83 -2.53 8.55
C GLU A 95 -26.46 -1.85 8.46
N LEU A 96 -25.58 -2.32 7.56
CA LEU A 96 -24.22 -1.79 7.45
C LEU A 96 -24.15 -0.28 7.19
N ALA A 97 -25.13 0.28 6.49
CA ALA A 97 -25.25 1.72 6.24
C ALA A 97 -25.64 2.52 7.50
N GLU A 98 -26.31 1.85 8.43
CA GLU A 98 -26.74 2.38 9.73
C GLU A 98 -25.70 2.13 10.81
N LEU A 99 -24.75 1.21 10.59
CA LEU A 99 -23.57 1.03 11.43
C LEU A 99 -22.72 2.31 11.37
N ARG A 100 -23.06 3.22 12.27
CA ARG A 100 -22.31 4.42 12.63
C ARG A 100 -21.89 4.29 14.10
N PRO A 101 -20.76 4.89 14.46
CA PRO A 101 -20.38 4.95 15.87
C PRO A 101 -21.46 5.54 16.77
N GLY A 102 -21.65 4.94 17.94
CA GLY A 102 -22.75 5.25 18.86
C GLY A 102 -24.07 4.52 18.63
N VAL A 103 -24.33 3.92 17.46
CA VAL A 103 -25.54 3.08 17.23
C VAL A 103 -25.48 1.81 18.09
N ALA A 104 -24.30 1.21 18.19
CA ALA A 104 -24.09 0.08 19.08
C ALA A 104 -24.16 0.47 20.57
N GLN A 105 -23.84 1.73 20.91
CA GLN A 105 -23.96 2.22 22.29
C GLN A 105 -25.43 2.30 22.72
N ALA A 106 -26.33 2.78 21.84
CA ALA A 106 -27.77 2.87 22.13
C ALA A 106 -28.42 1.47 22.29
N THR A 107 -28.07 0.51 21.43
CA THR A 107 -28.63 -0.84 21.49
C THR A 107 -27.98 -1.70 22.58
N ALA A 108 -26.66 -1.60 22.80
CA ALA A 108 -25.96 -2.36 23.85
C ALA A 108 -26.31 -1.88 25.26
N SER A 109 -26.73 -0.63 25.47
CA SER A 109 -27.28 -0.19 26.76
C SER A 109 -28.56 -0.93 27.17
N GLN A 110 -29.22 -1.66 26.26
CA GLN A 110 -30.40 -2.47 26.54
C GLN A 110 -30.08 -3.95 26.81
N ILE A 111 -28.84 -4.41 26.56
CA ILE A 111 -28.42 -5.81 26.77
C ILE A 111 -27.67 -5.88 28.10
N ARG A 112 -28.39 -6.15 29.20
CA ARG A 112 -27.80 -6.49 30.50
C ARG A 112 -27.62 -8.00 30.57
N THR A 113 -26.39 -8.51 30.50
CA THR A 113 -26.05 -9.87 30.92
C THR A 113 -25.35 -9.81 32.29
N GLU A 114 -25.67 -10.75 33.18
CA GLU A 114 -25.22 -10.74 34.59
C GLU A 114 -23.68 -10.80 34.76
N ASP A 115 -22.94 -11.25 33.74
CA ASP A 115 -21.50 -11.54 33.85
C ASP A 115 -20.56 -10.66 32.99
N VAL A 116 -21.08 -9.78 32.11
CA VAL A 116 -20.23 -8.99 31.20
C VAL A 116 -20.79 -7.58 30.99
N ASN A 117 -20.04 -6.55 31.42
CA ASN A 117 -20.35 -5.15 31.12
C ASN A 117 -20.00 -4.83 29.66
N LEU A 118 -20.93 -5.11 28.74
CA LEU A 118 -20.77 -4.87 27.31
C LEU A 118 -20.64 -3.37 26.95
N GLN A 119 -20.98 -2.42 27.83
CA GLN A 119 -20.83 -0.99 27.55
C GLN A 119 -19.36 -0.59 27.33
N GLU A 120 -18.43 -1.22 28.06
CA GLU A 120 -16.97 -0.98 27.94
C GLU A 120 -16.38 -1.69 26.71
N ILE A 121 -16.92 -2.86 26.35
CA ILE A 121 -16.45 -3.66 25.21
C ILE A 121 -16.91 -3.06 23.87
N THR A 122 -18.12 -2.50 23.82
CA THR A 122 -18.82 -2.23 22.55
C THR A 122 -18.54 -0.83 21.97
N ARG A 123 -18.22 0.16 22.80
CA ARG A 123 -18.10 1.55 22.32
C ARG A 123 -16.77 1.85 21.64
N LEU A 124 -15.64 1.44 22.21
CA LEU A 124 -14.32 1.93 21.76
C LEU A 124 -13.53 0.92 20.93
N ASN A 125 -13.62 -0.37 21.23
CA ASN A 125 -12.71 -1.35 20.63
C ASN A 125 -13.05 -1.67 19.18
N THR A 126 -14.34 -1.84 18.86
CA THR A 126 -14.76 -2.22 17.50
C THR A 126 -14.60 -1.07 16.51
N GLU A 127 -14.95 0.15 16.91
CA GLU A 127 -14.76 1.36 16.10
C GLU A 127 -13.28 1.66 15.86
N ARG A 128 -12.44 1.56 16.91
CA ARG A 128 -10.98 1.66 16.79
C ARG A 128 -10.41 0.57 15.88
N THR A 129 -10.99 -0.63 15.91
CA THR A 129 -10.58 -1.74 15.02
C THR A 129 -10.88 -1.41 13.57
N ILE A 130 -12.10 -0.96 13.26
CA ILE A 130 -12.49 -0.58 11.89
C ILE A 130 -11.63 0.59 11.40
N LEU A 131 -11.51 1.66 12.19
CA LEU A 131 -10.67 2.82 11.83
C LEU A 131 -9.20 2.44 11.69
N GLY A 132 -8.67 1.62 12.59
CA GLY A 132 -7.28 1.14 12.53
C GLY A 132 -7.01 0.27 11.29
N ALA A 133 -7.96 -0.58 10.93
CA ALA A 133 -7.89 -1.41 9.74
C ALA A 133 -7.97 -0.57 8.47
N LEU A 134 -8.87 0.41 8.39
CA LEU A 134 -8.97 1.34 7.26
C LEU A 134 -7.70 2.19 7.10
N LYS A 135 -7.15 2.74 8.19
CA LYS A 135 -5.85 3.43 8.20
C LYS A 135 -4.73 2.54 7.66
N SER A 136 -4.74 1.26 8.04
CA SER A 136 -3.73 0.31 7.59
C SER A 136 -3.92 -0.05 6.12
N LEU A 137 -5.15 -0.25 5.63
CA LEU A 137 -5.42 -0.43 4.20
C LEU A 137 -5.00 0.80 3.39
N ALA A 138 -5.15 2.02 3.92
CA ALA A 138 -4.63 3.21 3.25
C ALA A 138 -3.09 3.17 3.09
N ARG A 139 -2.37 2.56 4.03
CA ARG A 139 -0.89 2.45 4.02
C ARG A 139 -0.36 1.22 3.29
N THR A 140 -1.08 0.11 3.31
CA THR A 140 -0.60 -1.22 2.88
C THR A 140 -1.65 -2.05 2.12
N GLY A 141 -2.77 -1.45 1.71
CA GLY A 141 -3.93 -2.14 1.16
C GLY A 141 -3.69 -2.94 -0.12
N GLN A 142 -2.60 -2.63 -0.84
CA GLN A 142 -2.25 -3.32 -2.08
C GLN A 142 -1.24 -4.43 -1.79
N LEU A 143 -1.68 -5.67 -2.02
CA LEU A 143 -0.85 -6.86 -1.87
C LEU A 143 -0.29 -7.31 -3.22
N VAL A 144 1.03 -7.27 -3.33
CA VAL A 144 1.77 -7.78 -4.49
C VAL A 144 2.54 -9.02 -4.05
N ILE A 145 2.15 -10.18 -4.59
CA ILE A 145 2.87 -11.43 -4.36
C ILE A 145 3.92 -11.56 -5.45
N GLN A 146 5.18 -11.72 -5.04
CA GLN A 146 6.31 -11.90 -5.95
C GLN A 146 6.97 -13.25 -5.68
N ARG A 147 7.44 -13.92 -6.74
CA ARG A 147 8.32 -15.08 -6.61
C ARG A 147 9.74 -14.65 -6.93
N ARG A 148 10.66 -14.93 -6.01
CA ARG A 148 12.09 -14.73 -6.20
C ARG A 148 12.75 -16.12 -6.29
N PRO A 149 13.66 -16.36 -7.24
CA PRO A 149 14.52 -17.55 -7.18
C PRO A 149 15.24 -17.59 -5.83
N ASP A 150 15.08 -18.68 -5.10
CA ASP A 150 15.74 -18.84 -3.80
C ASP A 150 17.18 -19.32 -4.03
N GLU A 151 18.12 -18.37 -4.04
CA GLU A 151 19.56 -18.65 -4.23
C GLU A 151 20.14 -19.60 -3.17
N HIS A 152 19.46 -19.78 -2.03
CA HIS A 152 19.92 -20.63 -0.92
C HIS A 152 19.28 -22.03 -0.94
N ARG A 153 18.33 -22.28 -1.86
CA ARG A 153 17.71 -23.59 -2.06
C ARG A 153 18.05 -24.16 -3.44
N ARG A 154 17.55 -25.37 -3.71
CA ARG A 154 17.82 -26.10 -4.97
C ARG A 154 17.40 -25.27 -6.19
N PRO A 155 18.12 -25.35 -7.32
CA PRO A 155 17.70 -24.73 -8.58
C PRO A 155 16.23 -25.08 -8.90
N GLY A 156 15.42 -24.08 -9.20
CA GLY A 156 13.98 -24.25 -9.43
C GLY A 156 13.09 -24.06 -8.19
N THR A 157 13.64 -23.76 -7.01
CA THR A 157 12.85 -23.31 -5.87
C THR A 157 12.74 -21.79 -5.82
N TYR A 158 11.53 -21.31 -5.49
CA TYR A 158 11.20 -19.89 -5.42
C TYR A 158 10.80 -19.52 -3.99
N ALA A 159 11.39 -18.46 -3.44
CA ALA A 159 10.88 -17.77 -2.28
C ALA A 159 9.68 -16.91 -2.70
N THR A 160 8.58 -16.97 -1.95
CA THR A 160 7.43 -16.09 -2.15
C THR A 160 7.58 -14.87 -1.25
N LEU A 161 7.72 -13.69 -1.85
CA LEU A 161 7.76 -12.41 -1.16
C LEU A 161 6.38 -11.75 -1.22
N LEU A 162 5.94 -11.22 -0.09
CA LEU A 162 4.70 -10.47 0.04
C LEU A 162 5.04 -8.99 0.19
N ASN A 163 4.79 -8.21 -0.84
CA ASN A 163 4.97 -6.77 -0.82
C ASN A 163 3.64 -6.06 -0.56
N TRP A 164 3.74 -4.95 0.16
CA TRP A 164 2.62 -4.12 0.55
C TRP A 164 2.83 -2.73 -0.04
N ALA A 165 1.80 -2.17 -0.68
CA ALA A 165 1.82 -0.80 -1.16
C ALA A 165 0.59 -0.01 -0.67
N PRO A 166 0.69 1.32 -0.53
CA PRO A 166 -0.42 2.16 -0.11
C PRO A 166 -1.62 2.07 -1.07
N ASP A 167 -2.84 2.01 -0.50
CA ASP A 167 -4.08 2.08 -1.27
C ASP A 167 -4.85 3.35 -0.91
N TRP A 168 -4.62 4.40 -1.69
CA TRP A 168 -5.14 5.74 -1.40
C TRP A 168 -6.67 5.82 -1.45
N ARG A 169 -7.34 4.84 -2.06
CA ARG A 169 -8.81 4.80 -2.12
C ARG A 169 -9.44 4.73 -0.73
N PHE A 170 -8.71 4.17 0.25
CA PHE A 170 -9.20 4.09 1.63
C PHE A 170 -9.00 5.38 2.42
N ILE A 171 -8.27 6.39 1.92
CA ILE A 171 -8.04 7.64 2.67
C ILE A 171 -9.38 8.32 2.96
N ASP A 172 -10.22 8.47 1.94
CA ASP A 172 -11.50 9.16 2.08
C ASP A 172 -12.45 8.36 2.96
N SER A 173 -12.59 7.05 2.71
CA SER A 173 -13.38 6.15 3.56
C SER A 173 -12.94 6.17 5.03
N THR A 174 -11.62 6.23 5.28
CA THR A 174 -11.06 6.36 6.64
C THR A 174 -11.44 7.69 7.27
N HIS A 175 -11.34 8.79 6.52
CA HIS A 175 -11.70 10.11 7.02
C HIS A 175 -13.21 10.22 7.29
N GLN A 176 -14.03 9.74 6.37
CA GLN A 176 -15.49 9.71 6.52
C GLN A 176 -15.92 8.87 7.72
N GLU A 177 -15.33 7.69 7.92
CA GLU A 177 -15.63 6.84 9.09
C GLU A 177 -15.22 7.53 10.39
N TYR A 178 -14.10 8.26 10.40
CA TYR A 178 -13.69 9.05 11.56
C TYR A 178 -14.68 10.18 11.85
N VAL A 179 -15.15 10.91 10.84
CA VAL A 179 -16.16 11.97 11.02
C VAL A 179 -17.50 11.40 11.45
N ALA A 180 -17.91 10.28 10.86
CA ALA A 180 -19.10 9.55 11.25
C ALA A 180 -19.00 9.05 12.69
N SER A 181 -17.79 8.95 13.25
CA SER A 181 -17.61 8.50 14.62
C SER A 181 -18.12 9.41 15.71
N GLY A 182 -18.60 10.59 15.35
CA GLY A 182 -19.01 11.61 16.31
C GLY A 182 -17.82 12.15 17.12
N THR A 183 -16.59 11.75 16.80
CA THR A 183 -15.39 12.37 17.37
C THR A 183 -15.37 13.82 16.91
N ALA A 184 -15.33 14.75 17.86
CA ALA A 184 -15.43 16.17 17.51
C ALA A 184 -14.23 16.59 16.64
N LEU A 185 -14.55 17.15 15.47
CA LEU A 185 -13.62 17.88 14.62
C LEU A 185 -13.33 19.25 15.23
N THR A 186 -12.66 19.24 16.38
CA THR A 186 -12.23 20.44 17.08
C THR A 186 -10.71 20.50 17.22
N ASN A 187 -10.16 21.67 16.90
CA ASN A 187 -8.76 21.98 17.13
C ASN A 187 -8.48 22.42 18.58
N ASP A 188 -9.52 22.52 19.42
CA ASP A 188 -9.44 22.87 20.83
C ASP A 188 -9.42 21.60 21.70
N PRO A 189 -8.28 21.26 22.33
CA PRO A 189 -8.18 20.09 23.21
C PRO A 189 -9.05 20.16 24.46
N GLU A 190 -9.42 21.37 24.93
CA GLU A 190 -10.19 21.54 26.17
C GLU A 190 -11.66 21.14 26.01
N GLN A 191 -12.16 21.15 24.77
CA GLN A 191 -13.53 20.72 24.44
C GLN A 191 -13.72 19.19 24.44
N LEU A 192 -12.64 18.43 24.61
CA LEU A 192 -12.64 16.97 24.51
C LEU A 192 -12.13 16.32 25.80
N GLY A 193 -12.72 15.19 26.18
CA GLY A 193 -12.13 14.31 27.19
C GLY A 193 -10.81 13.68 26.71
N SER A 194 -10.00 13.17 27.64
CA SER A 194 -8.67 12.57 27.36
C SER A 194 -8.69 11.51 26.25
N GLU A 195 -9.67 10.61 26.25
CA GLU A 195 -9.79 9.55 25.25
C GLU A 195 -10.14 10.07 23.85
N ALA A 196 -11.00 11.08 23.77
CA ALA A 196 -11.39 11.70 22.50
C ALA A 196 -10.24 12.51 21.92
N ASN A 197 -9.45 13.18 22.78
CA ASN A 197 -8.20 13.83 22.38
C ASN A 197 -7.21 12.82 21.80
N THR A 198 -7.05 11.65 22.44
CA THR A 198 -6.17 10.58 21.94
C THR A 198 -6.59 10.10 20.54
N LEU A 199 -7.89 9.89 20.32
CA LEU A 199 -8.42 9.49 19.00
C LEU A 199 -8.21 10.58 17.94
N ARG A 200 -8.45 11.84 18.30
CA ARG A 200 -8.22 13.00 17.44
C ARG A 200 -6.76 13.12 17.04
N ASP A 201 -5.85 13.07 18.01
CA ASP A 201 -4.42 13.18 17.74
C ASP A 201 -3.91 12.01 16.90
N GLY A 202 -4.39 10.79 17.16
CA GLY A 202 -4.09 9.62 16.33
C GLY A 202 -4.66 9.71 14.90
N HIS A 203 -5.73 10.46 14.67
CA HIS A 203 -6.25 10.73 13.32
C HIS A 203 -5.52 11.86 12.62
N ALA A 204 -5.19 12.93 13.34
CA ALA A 204 -4.36 14.01 12.83
C ALA A 204 -3.01 13.48 12.34
N ASN A 205 -2.30 12.68 13.16
CA ASN A 205 -1.03 12.07 12.78
C ASN A 205 -1.17 11.19 11.52
N TYR A 206 -2.25 10.42 11.41
CA TYR A 206 -2.55 9.66 10.20
C TYR A 206 -2.73 10.54 8.97
N LEU A 207 -3.47 11.65 9.08
CA LEU A 207 -3.66 12.58 7.99
C LEU A 207 -2.34 13.30 7.62
N GLU A 208 -1.47 13.59 8.58
CA GLU A 208 -0.13 14.13 8.29
C GLU A 208 0.69 13.16 7.43
N ASP A 209 0.66 11.86 7.74
CA ASP A 209 1.31 10.81 6.92
C ASP A 209 0.69 10.70 5.53
N VAL A 210 -0.65 10.85 5.44
CA VAL A 210 -1.38 10.90 4.17
C VAL A 210 -0.94 12.11 3.34
N VAL A 211 -0.80 13.29 3.95
CA VAL A 211 -0.32 14.51 3.28
C VAL A 211 1.07 14.28 2.68
N LEU A 212 1.99 13.66 3.43
CA LEU A 212 3.30 13.28 2.91
C LEU A 212 3.19 12.36 1.70
N GLN A 213 2.43 11.27 1.82
CA GLN A 213 2.25 10.29 0.75
C GLN A 213 1.67 10.93 -0.52
N LEU A 214 0.61 11.73 -0.37
CA LEU A 214 -0.05 12.42 -1.48
C LEU A 214 0.86 13.47 -2.12
N PHE A 215 1.68 14.18 -1.33
CA PHE A 215 2.64 15.14 -1.85
C PHE A 215 3.69 14.46 -2.74
N PHE A 216 4.33 13.39 -2.25
CA PHE A 216 5.30 12.62 -3.05
C PHE A 216 4.65 11.92 -4.25
N ALA A 217 3.35 11.62 -4.16
CA ALA A 217 2.54 11.12 -5.27
C ALA A 217 2.09 12.18 -6.29
N ARG A 218 2.47 13.46 -6.14
CA ARG A 218 1.99 14.60 -6.96
C ARG A 218 0.47 14.74 -6.97
N ARG A 219 -0.17 14.45 -5.85
CA ARG A 219 -1.59 14.71 -5.59
C ARG A 219 -1.71 15.95 -4.69
N GLU A 220 -1.10 17.05 -5.13
CA GLU A 220 -0.96 18.27 -4.33
C GLU A 220 -2.30 18.84 -3.87
N ASP A 221 -3.34 18.78 -4.70
CA ASP A 221 -4.67 19.28 -4.33
C ASP A 221 -5.28 18.48 -3.18
N LEU A 222 -5.14 17.15 -3.21
CA LEU A 222 -5.57 16.28 -2.12
C LEU A 222 -4.71 16.46 -0.87
N ALA A 223 -3.39 16.62 -1.04
CA ALA A 223 -2.48 16.92 0.07
C ALA A 223 -2.85 18.25 0.74
N LYS A 224 -3.14 19.31 -0.03
CA LYS A 224 -3.62 20.61 0.47
C LYS A 224 -4.98 20.46 1.15
N HIS A 225 -5.88 19.66 0.59
CA HIS A 225 -7.20 19.39 1.19
C HIS A 225 -7.06 18.81 2.60
N TYR A 226 -6.33 17.70 2.77
CA TYR A 226 -6.18 17.08 4.09
C TYR A 226 -5.32 17.91 5.04
N LEU A 227 -4.33 18.64 4.54
CA LEU A 227 -3.58 19.60 5.36
C LEU A 227 -4.50 20.72 5.89
N LYS A 228 -5.41 21.24 5.06
CA LYS A 228 -6.43 22.21 5.50
C LYS A 228 -7.32 21.61 6.59
N VAL A 229 -7.77 20.35 6.44
CA VAL A 229 -8.55 19.65 7.47
C VAL A 229 -7.79 19.60 8.79
N ILE A 230 -6.51 19.19 8.78
CA ILE A 230 -5.68 19.14 10.00
C ILE A 230 -5.65 20.51 10.69
N ARG A 231 -5.31 21.56 9.95
CA ARG A 231 -5.12 22.92 10.48
C ARG A 231 -6.40 23.57 10.99
N THR A 232 -7.53 23.28 10.36
CA THR A 232 -8.80 23.95 10.66
C THR A 232 -9.67 23.18 11.64
N ARG A 233 -9.49 21.85 11.73
CA ARG A 233 -10.42 20.97 12.45
C ARG A 233 -9.79 20.05 13.48
N LEU A 234 -8.48 19.77 13.43
CA LEU A 234 -7.89 18.70 14.25
C LEU A 234 -6.76 19.16 15.16
N LYS A 235 -5.88 20.04 14.68
CA LYS A 235 -4.72 20.53 15.44
C LYS A 235 -4.85 22.03 15.70
N PRO A 236 -4.50 22.50 16.91
CA PRO A 236 -4.39 23.93 17.16
C PRO A 236 -3.26 24.51 16.28
N PRO A 237 -3.34 25.81 15.95
CA PRO A 237 -2.32 26.49 15.15
C PRO A 237 -1.00 26.58 15.92
N THR A 238 -0.18 25.55 15.79
CA THR A 238 1.24 25.49 16.17
C THR A 238 2.10 25.82 14.95
N ASP A 239 3.39 26.11 15.09
CA ASP A 239 4.24 26.59 13.98
C ASP A 239 4.11 25.78 12.67
N LEU A 240 4.01 24.45 12.76
CA LEU A 240 3.85 23.57 11.60
C LEU A 240 2.42 23.55 11.01
N HIS A 241 1.42 23.84 11.85
CA HIS A 241 -0.01 23.77 11.56
C HIS A 241 -0.67 25.14 11.35
N LYS A 242 0.12 26.22 11.27
CA LYS A 242 -0.41 27.54 10.89
C LYS A 242 -0.97 27.49 9.47
N THR A 243 -2.06 28.22 9.24
CA THR A 243 -2.81 28.22 7.97
C THR A 243 -2.00 28.73 6.78
N ASP A 244 -1.05 29.63 7.03
CA ASP A 244 -0.15 30.26 6.06
C ASP A 244 1.09 29.43 5.71
N THR A 245 1.49 28.45 6.54
CA THR A 245 2.66 27.61 6.29
C THR A 245 2.53 26.88 4.94
N PRO A 246 3.46 27.03 3.99
CA PRO A 246 3.40 26.33 2.70
C PRO A 246 3.44 24.81 2.85
N LEU A 247 2.78 24.07 1.94
CA LEU A 247 2.77 22.60 1.93
C LEU A 247 4.19 22.01 1.90
N SER A 248 5.10 22.58 1.10
CA SER A 248 6.49 22.14 1.01
C SER A 248 7.26 22.32 2.33
N VAL A 249 6.98 23.39 3.08
CA VAL A 249 7.55 23.61 4.42
C VAL A 249 7.01 22.57 5.39
N PHE A 250 5.70 22.33 5.39
CA PHE A 250 5.08 21.29 6.22
C PHE A 250 5.73 19.92 5.99
N VAL A 251 5.87 19.53 4.71
CA VAL A 251 6.49 18.23 4.33
C VAL A 251 7.92 18.14 4.82
N ARG A 252 8.72 19.19 4.63
CA ARG A 252 10.14 19.23 5.02
C ARG A 252 10.32 19.00 6.52
N GLU A 253 9.60 19.76 7.33
CA GLU A 253 9.66 19.68 8.79
C GLU A 253 9.13 18.34 9.31
N LYS A 254 8.03 17.85 8.74
CA LYS A 254 7.49 16.55 9.11
C LYS A 254 8.48 15.42 8.80
N VAL A 255 9.11 15.43 7.63
CA VAL A 255 10.12 14.40 7.30
C VAL A 255 11.32 14.49 8.24
N ALA A 256 11.79 15.69 8.57
CA ALA A 256 12.85 15.89 9.55
C ALA A 256 12.47 15.32 10.93
N SER A 257 11.21 15.48 11.37
CA SER A 257 10.71 14.94 12.64
C SER A 257 10.69 13.40 12.70
N LEU A 258 10.65 12.71 11.56
CA LEU A 258 10.68 11.24 11.48
C LEU A 258 12.10 10.66 11.63
N GLY A 259 13.11 11.48 11.95
CA GLY A 259 14.50 11.06 12.05
C GLY A 259 15.13 10.61 10.72
N SER A 260 14.38 10.74 9.63
CA SER A 260 14.86 10.50 8.27
C SER A 260 15.29 11.81 7.65
N THR A 261 16.41 11.84 6.94
CA THR A 261 16.69 13.01 6.13
C THR A 261 15.71 13.04 4.96
N PRO A 262 15.19 14.22 4.56
CA PRO A 262 14.40 14.34 3.33
C PRO A 262 15.10 13.74 2.09
N LYS A 263 16.44 13.71 2.10
CA LYS A 263 17.28 13.08 1.07
C LYS A 263 17.09 11.58 1.00
N ASP A 264 17.07 10.90 2.14
CA ASP A 264 16.95 9.44 2.20
C ASP A 264 15.55 8.98 1.84
N LEU A 265 14.52 9.69 2.30
CA LEU A 265 13.14 9.39 1.95
C LEU A 265 12.90 9.60 0.44
N ALA A 266 13.35 10.73 -0.11
CA ALA A 266 13.21 10.99 -1.53
C ALA A 266 13.99 9.97 -2.38
N ARG A 267 15.19 9.55 -1.90
CA ARG A 267 15.95 8.45 -2.49
C ARG A 267 15.12 7.19 -2.61
N THR A 268 14.47 6.76 -1.53
CA THR A 268 13.60 5.58 -1.52
C THR A 268 12.50 5.66 -2.58
N TYR A 269 11.88 6.83 -2.77
CA TYR A 269 10.81 6.98 -3.76
C TYR A 269 11.28 6.88 -5.21
N TRP A 270 12.36 7.58 -5.60
CA TRP A 270 12.82 7.49 -6.99
C TRP A 270 13.54 6.17 -7.29
N THR A 271 14.25 5.56 -6.34
CA THR A 271 14.83 4.22 -6.56
C THR A 271 13.75 3.16 -6.65
N GLY A 272 12.73 3.21 -5.79
CA GLY A 272 11.56 2.34 -5.85
C GLY A 272 10.79 2.49 -7.17
N GLY A 273 10.58 3.73 -7.62
CA GLY A 273 9.94 4.01 -8.91
C GLY A 273 10.74 3.50 -10.11
N LEU A 274 12.07 3.68 -10.13
CA LEU A 274 12.93 3.12 -11.18
C LEU A 274 12.88 1.59 -11.19
N ARG A 275 12.91 0.95 -10.01
CA ARG A 275 12.76 -0.51 -9.89
C ARG A 275 11.46 -1.00 -10.50
N ALA A 276 10.33 -0.41 -10.10
CA ALA A 276 9.03 -0.78 -10.64
C ALA A 276 8.94 -0.54 -12.16
N ALA A 277 9.55 0.54 -12.65
CA ALA A 277 9.59 0.84 -14.08
C ALA A 277 10.32 -0.25 -14.87
N TYR A 278 11.56 -0.53 -14.50
CA TYR A 278 12.38 -1.48 -15.26
C TYR A 278 11.91 -2.93 -15.10
N LEU A 279 11.27 -3.28 -13.98
CA LEU A 279 10.56 -4.55 -13.85
C LEU A 279 9.39 -4.63 -14.84
N ALA A 280 8.54 -3.61 -14.88
CA ALA A 280 7.44 -3.56 -15.86
C ALA A 280 7.96 -3.66 -17.31
N LEU A 281 9.07 -2.98 -17.62
CA LEU A 281 9.70 -3.06 -18.93
C LEU A 281 10.21 -4.48 -19.24
N ALA A 282 10.84 -5.15 -18.27
CA ALA A 282 11.31 -6.53 -18.43
C ALA A 282 10.16 -7.51 -18.71
N HIS A 283 8.97 -7.23 -18.17
CA HIS A 283 7.73 -7.96 -18.43
C HIS A 283 7.04 -7.58 -19.75
N GLY A 284 7.57 -6.62 -20.51
CA GLY A 284 6.97 -6.13 -21.76
C GLY A 284 5.85 -5.12 -21.56
N ASP A 285 5.58 -4.66 -20.33
CA ASP A 285 4.60 -3.62 -20.05
C ASP A 285 5.21 -2.22 -20.17
N GLY A 286 5.31 -1.74 -21.42
CA GLY A 286 5.81 -0.41 -21.73
C GLY A 286 4.95 0.74 -21.15
N LYS A 287 3.66 0.50 -20.90
CA LYS A 287 2.76 1.50 -20.34
C LYS A 287 3.04 1.71 -18.86
N ALA A 288 3.15 0.62 -18.09
CA ALA A 288 3.52 0.66 -16.68
C ALA A 288 4.96 1.17 -16.50
N PHE A 289 5.91 0.77 -17.37
CA PHE A 289 7.26 1.36 -17.39
C PHE A 289 7.21 2.89 -17.43
N GLY A 290 6.50 3.46 -18.41
CA GLY A 290 6.38 4.90 -18.56
C GLY A 290 5.74 5.57 -17.35
N GLN A 291 4.78 4.91 -16.68
CA GLN A 291 4.13 5.43 -15.49
C GLN A 291 5.06 5.47 -14.27
N TYR A 292 5.72 4.36 -13.96
CA TYR A 292 6.64 4.27 -12.83
C TYR A 292 7.90 5.12 -13.02
N ARG A 293 8.44 5.21 -14.25
CA ARG A 293 9.56 6.09 -14.56
C ARG A 293 9.17 7.56 -14.37
N ARG A 294 7.98 7.95 -14.81
CA ARG A 294 7.44 9.30 -14.55
C ARG A 294 7.26 9.56 -13.05
N PHE A 295 6.84 8.56 -12.27
CA PHE A 295 6.76 8.69 -10.82
C PHE A 295 8.14 8.95 -10.20
N ALA A 296 9.16 8.17 -10.57
CA ALA A 296 10.54 8.39 -10.10
C ALA A 296 11.10 9.77 -10.48
N TRP A 297 10.86 10.20 -11.73
CA TRP A 297 11.26 11.53 -12.17
C TRP A 297 10.55 12.64 -11.40
N ARG A 298 9.25 12.47 -11.12
CA ARG A 298 8.46 13.46 -10.38
C ARG A 298 8.90 13.57 -8.92
N SER A 299 9.17 12.46 -8.23
CA SER A 299 9.66 12.49 -6.85
C SER A 299 11.04 13.14 -6.77
N TYR A 300 11.90 12.90 -7.77
CA TYR A 300 13.16 13.62 -7.92
C TYR A 300 12.97 15.13 -8.08
N LEU A 301 12.07 15.57 -8.97
CA LEU A 301 11.81 16.99 -9.20
C LEU A 301 11.31 17.71 -7.94
N VAL A 302 10.38 17.09 -7.21
CA VAL A 302 9.86 17.64 -5.95
C VAL A 302 10.99 17.82 -4.94
N TYR A 303 11.86 16.82 -4.79
CA TYR A 303 13.00 16.94 -3.90
C TYR A 303 13.96 18.06 -4.32
N VAL A 304 14.27 18.16 -5.61
CA VAL A 304 15.19 19.21 -6.10
C VAL A 304 14.59 20.61 -5.92
N ALA A 305 13.31 20.78 -6.27
CA ALA A 305 12.63 22.08 -6.21
C ALA A 305 12.37 22.53 -4.76
N ASP A 306 11.84 21.64 -3.93
CA ASP A 306 11.24 22.01 -2.66
C ASP A 306 12.11 21.68 -1.45
N VAL A 307 13.18 20.88 -1.61
CA VAL A 307 13.95 20.33 -0.49
C VAL A 307 15.46 20.57 -0.63
N ALA A 308 16.03 20.39 -1.82
CA ALA A 308 17.47 20.47 -2.05
C ALA A 308 17.99 21.90 -2.28
N HIS A 309 17.59 22.84 -1.42
CA HIS A 309 18.01 24.24 -1.52
C HIS A 309 19.51 24.44 -1.23
N ALA A 310 20.09 23.60 -0.37
CA ALA A 310 21.53 23.60 -0.08
C ALA A 310 22.29 22.65 -1.01
N GLU A 311 23.50 23.06 -1.44
CA GLU A 311 24.33 22.30 -2.39
C GLU A 311 24.62 20.85 -1.93
N ARG A 312 24.91 20.66 -0.64
CA ARG A 312 25.13 19.33 -0.02
C ARG A 312 23.93 18.37 -0.09
N LEU A 313 22.72 18.91 -0.28
CA LEU A 313 21.49 18.14 -0.39
C LEU A 313 21.15 17.80 -1.84
N ARG A 314 21.82 18.41 -2.84
CA ARG A 314 21.50 18.17 -4.24
C ARG A 314 21.82 16.72 -4.64
N PRO A 315 20.86 15.99 -5.21
CA PRO A 315 21.12 14.67 -5.76
C PRO A 315 21.83 14.81 -7.12
N PRO A 316 22.47 13.74 -7.63
CA PRO A 316 22.96 13.71 -9.01
C PRO A 316 21.82 13.99 -10.01
N PRO A 317 22.10 14.44 -11.25
CA PRO A 317 21.09 14.55 -12.30
C PRO A 317 20.32 13.24 -12.46
N PHE A 318 18.99 13.30 -12.61
CA PHE A 318 18.17 12.09 -12.72
C PHE A 318 18.63 11.09 -13.80
N PRO A 319 19.05 11.49 -15.02
CA PRO A 319 19.59 10.55 -16.00
C PRO A 319 20.78 9.74 -15.47
N ARG A 320 21.57 10.34 -14.58
CA ARG A 320 22.71 9.68 -13.94
C ARG A 320 22.29 8.71 -12.85
N ILE A 321 21.23 9.04 -12.09
CA ILE A 321 20.61 8.12 -11.13
C ILE A 321 20.04 6.90 -11.87
N GLU A 322 19.31 7.14 -12.96
CA GLU A 322 18.71 6.12 -13.80
C GLU A 322 19.78 5.23 -14.46
N ALA A 323 20.84 5.81 -15.01
CA ALA A 323 21.96 5.06 -15.56
C ALA A 323 22.63 4.17 -14.51
N ASN A 324 22.87 4.68 -13.30
CA ASN A 324 23.45 3.88 -12.21
C ASN A 324 22.50 2.73 -11.80
N PHE A 325 21.20 2.98 -11.76
CA PHE A 325 20.21 1.94 -11.48
C PHE A 325 20.24 0.83 -12.54
N LEU A 326 20.30 1.20 -13.83
CA LEU A 326 20.44 0.25 -14.93
C LEU A 326 21.72 -0.58 -14.85
N VAL A 327 22.86 0.05 -14.56
CA VAL A 327 24.13 -0.66 -14.34
C VAL A 327 24.00 -1.69 -13.22
N ASN A 328 23.34 -1.32 -12.12
CA ASN A 328 23.11 -2.26 -11.01
C ASN A 328 22.23 -3.46 -11.41
N LEU A 329 21.24 -3.22 -12.26
CA LEU A 329 20.36 -4.26 -12.80
C LEU A 329 21.11 -5.19 -13.76
N LEU A 330 21.91 -4.63 -14.67
CA LEU A 330 22.74 -5.38 -15.62
C LEU A 330 23.80 -6.23 -14.92
N LEU A 331 24.43 -5.70 -13.87
CA LEU A 331 25.41 -6.41 -13.05
C LEU A 331 24.76 -7.42 -12.09
N ARG A 332 23.43 -7.58 -12.14
CA ARG A 332 22.64 -8.46 -11.26
C ARG A 332 22.97 -8.24 -9.78
N PHE A 333 23.15 -6.98 -9.37
CA PHE A 333 23.09 -6.62 -7.94
C PHE A 333 21.65 -6.69 -7.43
N HIS A 334 20.69 -6.60 -8.35
CA HIS A 334 19.28 -6.94 -8.16
C HIS A 334 18.90 -7.92 -9.26
N ASP A 335 18.40 -9.11 -8.90
CA ASP A 335 17.83 -10.04 -9.88
C ASP A 335 16.43 -9.58 -10.31
N LEU A 336 16.05 -9.94 -11.53
CA LEU A 336 14.69 -9.75 -12.03
C LEU A 336 13.75 -10.77 -11.38
N GLU A 337 12.62 -10.28 -10.88
CA GLU A 337 11.53 -11.11 -10.31
C GLU A 337 10.61 -11.67 -11.40
N GLY A 338 10.82 -11.25 -12.65
CA GLY A 338 10.17 -11.74 -13.85
C GLY A 338 10.53 -10.90 -15.07
N GLY A 339 10.17 -11.38 -16.26
CA GLY A 339 10.67 -10.83 -17.51
C GLY A 339 12.08 -11.33 -17.83
N ARG A 340 12.75 -10.67 -18.79
CA ARG A 340 14.11 -11.04 -19.21
C ARG A 340 14.94 -9.83 -19.60
N ILE A 341 16.22 -9.85 -19.22
CA ILE A 341 17.24 -8.96 -19.77
C ILE A 341 18.11 -9.82 -20.69
N LEU A 342 18.24 -9.37 -21.93
CA LEU A 342 19.04 -10.03 -22.94
C LEU A 342 20.29 -9.21 -23.23
N ILE A 343 21.45 -9.85 -23.21
CA ILE A 343 22.70 -9.32 -23.78
C ILE A 343 23.03 -10.19 -24.98
N ASP A 344 23.11 -9.60 -26.18
CA ASP A 344 23.31 -10.33 -27.44
C ASP A 344 22.31 -11.48 -27.67
N GLY A 345 21.07 -11.30 -27.20
CA GLY A 345 20.01 -12.32 -27.27
C GLY A 345 20.08 -13.41 -26.19
N GLN A 346 21.15 -13.46 -25.40
CA GLN A 346 21.29 -14.39 -24.28
C GLN A 346 20.65 -13.82 -23.01
N ASP A 347 19.78 -14.59 -22.37
CA ASP A 347 19.23 -14.24 -21.06
C ASP A 347 20.32 -14.27 -19.99
N ILE A 348 20.51 -13.14 -19.31
CA ILE A 348 21.53 -12.97 -18.27
C ILE A 348 21.27 -13.80 -17.02
N THR A 349 20.04 -14.30 -16.83
CA THR A 349 19.69 -15.23 -15.73
C THR A 349 20.26 -16.62 -15.97
N GLY A 350 20.50 -16.99 -17.23
CA GLY A 350 21.09 -18.28 -17.63
C GLY A 350 22.61 -18.37 -17.44
N VAL A 351 23.29 -17.28 -17.06
CA VAL A 351 24.74 -17.25 -16.80
C VAL A 351 25.03 -16.97 -15.33
N THR A 352 26.24 -17.31 -14.88
CA THR A 352 26.66 -16.99 -13.50
C THR A 352 26.95 -15.49 -13.35
N GLN A 353 26.66 -14.91 -12.18
CA GLN A 353 26.99 -13.50 -11.90
C GLN A 353 28.49 -13.21 -12.10
N LYS A 354 29.36 -14.16 -11.73
CA LYS A 354 30.81 -14.03 -11.92
C LYS A 354 31.16 -13.91 -13.40
N SER A 355 30.64 -14.81 -14.25
CA SER A 355 30.87 -14.77 -15.70
C SER A 355 30.39 -13.46 -16.31
N LEU A 356 29.16 -13.04 -15.97
CA LEU A 356 28.58 -11.79 -16.43
C LEU A 356 29.43 -10.57 -16.04
N ARG A 357 29.82 -10.48 -14.76
CA ARG A 357 30.62 -9.35 -14.26
C ARG A 357 32.05 -9.34 -14.80
N THR A 358 32.62 -10.49 -15.16
CA THR A 358 33.94 -10.51 -15.83
C THR A 358 33.92 -9.94 -17.24
N GLN A 359 32.74 -9.88 -17.89
CA GLN A 359 32.57 -9.27 -19.21
C GLN A 359 32.23 -7.77 -19.14
N ILE A 360 32.04 -7.21 -17.94
CA ILE A 360 31.64 -5.81 -17.75
C ILE A 360 32.61 -5.13 -16.79
N ALA A 361 33.45 -4.22 -17.31
CA ALA A 361 34.27 -3.36 -16.48
C ALA A 361 33.43 -2.22 -15.90
N MET A 362 33.51 -2.00 -14.59
CA MET A 362 32.83 -0.90 -13.90
C MET A 362 33.88 0.05 -13.31
N VAL A 363 33.75 1.35 -13.58
CA VAL A 363 34.52 2.40 -12.93
C VAL A 363 33.56 3.20 -12.05
N THR A 364 33.69 3.06 -10.73
CA THR A 364 32.89 3.84 -9.78
C THR A 364 33.43 5.26 -9.67
N GLN A 365 32.57 6.24 -9.38
CA GLN A 365 33.04 7.62 -9.14
C GLN A 365 33.85 7.73 -7.85
N ASP A 366 33.39 7.06 -6.81
CA ASP A 366 34.13 6.89 -5.56
C ASP A 366 34.68 5.46 -5.57
N THR A 367 36.00 5.32 -5.72
CA THR A 367 36.66 4.01 -5.72
C THR A 367 37.06 3.67 -4.29
N SER A 368 36.44 2.63 -3.72
CA SER A 368 36.92 2.04 -2.47
C SER A 368 38.15 1.19 -2.78
N LEU A 369 39.33 1.74 -2.49
CA LEU A 369 40.58 1.00 -2.56
C LEU A 369 40.78 0.21 -1.25
N LEU A 370 41.19 -1.05 -1.38
CA LEU A 370 41.67 -1.81 -0.23
C LEU A 370 43.04 -1.29 0.18
N HIS A 371 43.38 -1.39 1.47
CA HIS A 371 44.70 -1.03 1.98
C HIS A 371 45.77 -2.04 1.53
N ARG A 372 46.19 -1.94 0.26
CA ARG A 372 47.19 -2.77 -0.42
C ARG A 372 47.99 -1.89 -1.39
N SER A 373 49.17 -2.36 -1.82
CA SER A 373 49.96 -1.67 -2.85
C SER A 373 49.20 -1.64 -4.18
N VAL A 374 49.46 -0.58 -4.96
CA VAL A 374 49.00 -0.45 -6.36
C VAL A 374 49.66 -1.50 -7.23
#